data_AF-A0A8J7PU83-F1
#
_entry.id   AF-A0A8J7PU83-F1
#
_cell.length_a   1.000
_cell.length_b   1.000
_cell.length_c   1.000
_cell.angle_alpha   90.00
_cell.angle_beta   90.00
_cell.angle_gamma   90.00
#
_symmetry.space_group_name_H-M   'P 1'
#
loop_
_entity.id
_entity.type
_entity.pdbx_description
1 polymer ?
#
loop_
_entity_poly.entity_id
_entity_poly.type
_entity_poly.pdbx_seq_one_letter_code
_entity_poly.pdbx_strand_id
1 'polypeptide(L)' 'MSFTGHISGGHVVFDQPVPLPEGTPVRVEPIEQPVTQPPADNRPTMLDRYRHVIGKVEMPPDAAEQHDHYLYDTPKR' A
#
# COMPACT_ATOMS: atom_id res chain seq x y z
N MET A 1 -6.65 -17.29 -30.49
CA MET A 1 -7.07 -17.54 -29.10
C MET A 1 -5.99 -16.98 -28.21
N SER A 2 -6.35 -16.21 -27.19
CA SER A 2 -5.43 -15.68 -26.17
C SER A 2 -5.82 -16.25 -24.82
N PHE A 3 -4.83 -16.57 -24.00
CA PHE A 3 -5.03 -17.05 -22.63
C PHE A 3 -4.52 -16.01 -21.65
N THR A 4 -5.31 -15.71 -20.62
CA THR A 4 -4.92 -14.79 -19.56
C THR A 4 -4.32 -15.56 -18.39
N GLY A 5 -3.32 -14.96 -17.78
CA GLY A 5 -2.65 -15.48 -16.61
C GLY A 5 -1.85 -14.38 -15.94
N HIS A 6 -1.32 -14.70 -14.77
CA HIS A 6 -0.51 -13.80 -13.98
C HIS A 6 0.90 -14.39 -13.77
N ILE A 7 1.87 -13.51 -13.53
CA ILE A 7 3.23 -13.94 -13.20
C ILE A 7 3.31 -14.23 -11.71
N SER A 8 3.74 -15.44 -11.35
CA SER A 8 4.05 -15.84 -9.98
C SER A 8 5.43 -16.48 -9.93
N GLY A 9 6.36 -15.89 -9.16
CA GLY A 9 7.72 -16.40 -9.02
C GLY A 9 8.50 -16.52 -10.35
N GLY A 10 8.18 -15.71 -11.36
CA GLY A 10 8.80 -15.77 -12.69
C GLY A 10 8.17 -16.78 -13.66
N HIS A 11 7.12 -17.50 -13.23
CA HIS A 11 6.35 -18.40 -14.09
C HIS A 11 4.99 -17.78 -14.45
N VAL A 12 4.52 -18.05 -15.68
CA VAL A 12 3.16 -17.69 -16.11
C VAL A 12 2.19 -18.74 -15.56
N VAL A 13 1.26 -18.32 -14.71
CA VAL A 13 0.18 -19.14 -14.16
C VAL A 13 -1.11 -18.73 -14.84
N PHE A 14 -1.77 -19.66 -15.54
CA PHE A 14 -3.06 -19.40 -16.18
C PHE A 14 -4.18 -19.35 -15.14
N ASP A 15 -5.07 -18.37 -15.26
CA ASP A 15 -6.20 -18.21 -14.33
C ASP A 15 -7.28 -19.30 -14.54
N GLN A 16 -7.28 -19.93 -15.71
CA GLN A 16 -8.19 -21.02 -16.07
C GLN A 16 -7.40 -22.25 -16.51
N PRO A 17 -7.92 -23.47 -16.32
CA PRO A 17 -7.29 -24.69 -16.82
C PRO A 17 -7.26 -24.66 -18.35
N VAL A 18 -6.06 -24.60 -18.94
CA VAL A 18 -5.88 -24.63 -20.40
C VAL A 18 -5.18 -25.93 -20.79
N PRO A 19 -5.76 -26.74 -21.70
CA PRO A 19 -5.11 -27.97 -22.17
C PRO A 19 -4.03 -27.63 -23.23
N LEU A 20 -2.89 -27.10 -22.78
CA LEU A 20 -1.71 -26.90 -23.64
C LEU A 20 -0.74 -28.08 -23.47
N PRO A 21 -0.22 -28.67 -24.57
CA PRO A 21 0.84 -29.66 -24.49
C PRO A 21 2.09 -29.08 -23.83
N GLU A 22 2.80 -29.92 -23.07
CA GLU A 22 4.10 -29.56 -22.53
C GLU A 22 5.07 -29.18 -23.67
N GLY A 23 5.88 -28.14 -23.46
CA GLY A 23 6.83 -27.64 -24.46
C GLY A 23 6.23 -26.72 -25.54
N THR A 24 4.95 -26.35 -25.43
CA THR A 24 4.34 -25.38 -26.36
C THR A 24 5.02 -24.01 -26.24
N PRO A 25 5.57 -23.43 -27.33
CA PRO A 25 6.15 -22.10 -27.29
C PRO A 25 5.05 -21.05 -27.09
N VAL A 26 5.23 -20.19 -26.10
CA VAL A 26 4.27 -19.13 -25.75
C VAL A 26 4.89 -17.75 -25.91
N ARG A 27 4.09 -16.78 -26.37
CA ARG A 27 4.43 -15.37 -26.35
C ARG A 27 3.61 -14.70 -25.25
N VAL A 28 4.30 -14.04 -24.31
CA VAL A 28 3.66 -13.30 -23.23
C VAL A 28 3.48 -11.85 -23.69
N GLU A 29 2.24 -11.38 -23.71
CA GLU A 29 1.92 -9.98 -23.96
C GLU A 29 1.33 -9.41 -22.66
N PRO A 30 1.95 -8.37 -22.07
CA PRO A 30 1.39 -7.73 -20.89
C PRO A 30 0.07 -7.06 -21.27
N ILE A 31 -1.01 -7.49 -20.62
CA ILE A 31 -2.31 -6.83 -20.73
C ILE A 31 -2.33 -5.65 -19.75
N GLU A 32 -2.70 -4.46 -20.25
CA GLU A 32 -3.06 -3.35 -19.38
C GLU A 32 -4.29 -3.77 -18.60
N GLN A 33 -4.12 -4.08 -17.31
CA GLN A 33 -5.25 -4.40 -16.45
C GLN A 33 -6.17 -3.18 -16.42
N PRO A 34 -7.47 -3.31 -16.70
CA PRO A 34 -8.41 -2.28 -16.31
C PRO A 34 -8.23 -2.07 -14.80
N VAL A 35 -8.11 -0.82 -14.39
CA VAL A 35 -7.91 -0.30 -13.02
C VAL A 35 -9.05 -0.67 -12.05
N THR A 36 -9.46 -1.94 -12.01
CA THR A 36 -10.47 -2.46 -11.08
C THR A 36 -9.85 -2.84 -9.74
N GLN A 37 -8.53 -3.07 -9.71
CA GLN A 37 -7.76 -2.87 -8.49
C GLN A 37 -7.27 -1.43 -8.50
N PRO A 38 -7.65 -0.57 -7.52
CA PRO A 38 -6.91 0.65 -7.33
C PRO A 38 -5.43 0.24 -7.24
N PRO A 39 -4.52 0.90 -7.98
CA PRO A 39 -3.09 0.64 -7.79
C PRO A 39 -2.88 0.64 -6.29
N ALA A 40 -2.26 -0.41 -5.74
CA ALA A 40 -1.96 -0.50 -4.31
C ALA A 40 -1.46 0.89 -3.91
N ASP A 41 -2.30 1.64 -3.18
CA ASP A 41 -2.27 3.09 -3.23
C ASP A 41 -0.97 3.47 -2.55
N ASN A 42 0.09 3.65 -3.36
CA ASN A 42 1.46 3.79 -2.89
C ASN A 42 1.65 5.18 -2.25
N ARG A 43 0.53 5.87 -1.99
CA ARG A 43 0.45 7.05 -1.17
C ARG A 43 0.78 6.62 0.26
N PRO A 44 1.83 7.20 0.86
CA PRO A 44 2.15 6.90 2.24
C PRO A 44 0.94 7.17 3.12
N THR A 45 0.63 6.23 4.00
CA THR A 45 -0.44 6.41 4.98
C THR A 45 -0.12 7.60 5.89
N MET A 46 -1.11 8.14 6.61
CA MET A 46 -0.83 9.15 7.63
C MET A 46 0.19 8.65 8.66
N LEU A 47 0.13 7.36 9.00
CA LEU A 47 1.11 6.74 9.88
C LEU A 47 2.51 6.77 9.27
N ASP A 48 2.68 6.41 7.99
CA ASP A 48 3.99 6.46 7.32
C ASP A 48 4.53 7.89 7.26
N ARG A 49 3.65 8.87 6.97
CA ARG A 49 4.03 10.28 6.84
C ARG A 49 4.49 10.87 8.17
N TYR A 50 3.82 10.53 9.27
CA TYR A 50 4.09 11.09 10.60
C TYR A 50 4.87 10.15 11.52
N ARG A 51 5.35 8.99 11.03
CA ARG A 51 6.13 8.01 11.82
C ARG A 51 7.33 8.62 12.53
N HIS A 52 7.91 9.66 11.94
CA HIS A 52 9.07 10.36 12.49
C HIS A 52 8.73 11.29 13.67
N VAL A 53 7.45 11.52 14.00
CA VAL A 53 7.00 12.39 15.10
C VAL A 53 6.06 11.69 16.07
N ILE A 54 5.23 10.75 15.62
CA ILE A 54 4.29 10.02 16.47
C ILE A 54 5.04 9.31 17.61
N GLY A 55 4.60 9.52 18.85
CA GLY A 55 5.12 8.83 20.03
C GLY A 55 6.51 9.25 20.50
N LYS A 56 7.07 10.35 19.97
CA LYS A 56 8.38 10.87 20.41
C LYS A 56 8.39 11.46 21.82
N VAL A 57 7.23 11.92 22.30
CA VAL A 57 7.09 12.58 23.60
C VAL A 57 5.81 12.05 24.26
N GLU A 58 5.92 11.67 25.53
CA GLU A 58 4.77 11.40 26.38
C GLU A 58 4.28 12.72 26.97
N MET A 59 3.01 13.04 26.72
CA MET A 59 2.39 14.29 27.16
C MET A 59 1.10 14.00 27.93
N PRO A 60 0.68 14.89 28.84
CA PRO A 60 -0.63 14.81 29.47
C PRO A 60 -1.77 14.78 28.45
N PRO A 61 -2.92 14.15 28.78
CA PRO A 61 -4.05 14.02 27.86
C PRO A 61 -4.68 15.36 27.46
N ASP A 62 -4.51 16.41 28.27
CA ASP A 62 -4.99 17.77 28.01
C ASP A 62 -3.99 18.61 27.19
N ALA A 63 -2.86 18.05 26.75
CA ALA A 63 -1.80 18.80 26.08
C ALA A 63 -2.21 19.45 24.75
N ALA A 64 -3.18 18.86 24.04
CA ALA A 64 -3.71 19.45 22.81
C ALA A 64 -4.53 20.72 23.10
N GLU A 65 -5.32 20.70 24.18
CA GLU A 65 -6.15 21.83 24.61
C GLU A 65 -5.31 22.92 25.29
N GLN A 66 -4.31 22.51 26.07
CA GLN A 66 -3.45 23.36 26.89
C GLN A 66 -2.05 23.56 26.28
N HIS A 67 -1.95 23.61 24.95
CA HIS A 67 -0.65 23.70 24.26
C HIS A 67 0.19 24.89 24.73
N ASP A 68 -0.42 26.07 24.97
CA ASP A 68 0.29 27.26 25.45
C ASP A 68 0.90 27.04 26.85
N HIS A 69 0.21 26.31 27.74
CA HIS A 69 0.72 25.98 29.07
C HIS A 69 1.98 25.12 28.98
N TYR A 70 1.97 24.09 28.14
CA TYR A 70 3.09 23.17 28.04
C TYR A 70 4.26 23.68 27.18
N LEU A 71 4.01 24.64 26.28
CA LEU A 71 5.06 25.25 25.44
C LEU A 71 5.68 26.50 26.08
N TYR A 72 4.90 27.27 26.85
CA TYR A 72 5.27 28.62 27.27
C TYR A 72 4.98 28.90 28.77
N ASP A 73 4.62 27.90 29.57
CA ASP A 73 4.29 28.03 31.00
C ASP A 73 3.16 29.03 31.31
N THR A 74 2.27 29.30 30.35
CA THR A 74 1.09 30.14 30.60
C THR A 74 0.07 29.40 31.49
N PRO A 75 -0.80 30.11 32.22
CA PRO A 75 -1.89 29.45 32.95
C PRO A 75 -2.80 28.64 32.01
N LYS A 76 -3.32 27.51 32.50
CA LYS A 76 -4.29 26.67 31.77
C LYS A 76 -5.58 27.46 31.50
N ARG A 77 -6.16 27.25 30.31
CA ARG A 77 -7.41 27.85 29.85
C ARG A 77 -8.64 27.03 30.18
#